data_AF-A0A402B4S7-F1
#
_entry.id   AF-A0A402B4S7-F1
#
_cell.length_a   1.000
_cell.length_b   1.000
_cell.length_c   1.000
_cell.angle_alpha   90.00
_cell.angle_beta   90.00
_cell.angle_gamma   90.00
#
_symmetry.space_group_name_H-M   'P 1'
#
loop_
_entity.id
_entity.type
_entity.pdbx_description
1 polymer ?
#
loop_
_entity_poly.entity_id
_entity_poly.type
_entity_poly.pdbx_seq_one_letter_code
_entity_poly.pdbx_strand_id
1 'polypeptide(L)' 'MAYLRSIDHPYQGTAQPYCFYCGATINYPAIHRVGSTGAITLHSNCAVDLSIKIMADVNHMQNDTNRRIRM' A
#
# COMPACT_ATOMS: atom_id res chain seq x y z
N MET A 1 -16.45 -6.05 -20.62
CA MET A 1 -16.85 -6.46 -19.25
C MET A 1 -15.60 -7.00 -18.57
N ALA A 2 -14.91 -6.18 -17.76
CA ALA A 2 -13.65 -6.56 -17.15
C ALA A 2 -13.94 -7.43 -15.91
N TYR A 3 -13.54 -8.70 -15.97
CA TYR A 3 -13.67 -9.64 -14.86
C TYR A 3 -12.67 -9.27 -13.77
N LEU A 4 -13.15 -8.65 -12.69
CA LEU A 4 -12.45 -8.62 -11.40
C LEU A 4 -12.44 -10.05 -10.87
N ARG A 5 -11.39 -10.81 -11.22
CA ARG A 5 -11.10 -12.09 -10.56
C ARG A 5 -10.73 -11.77 -9.11
N SER A 6 -11.66 -12.02 -8.20
CA SER A 6 -11.37 -12.21 -6.78
C SER A 6 -10.31 -13.31 -6.68
N ILE A 7 -9.07 -12.91 -6.37
CA ILE A 7 -7.99 -13.86 -6.06
C ILE A 7 -8.21 -14.27 -4.60
N ASP A 8 -9.20 -15.12 -4.39
CA ASP A 8 -9.32 -15.94 -3.19
C ASP A 8 -8.28 -17.06 -3.31
N HIS A 9 -7.01 -16.76 -3.05
CA HIS A 9 -6.01 -17.81 -2.86
C HIS A 9 -5.95 -18.15 -1.36
N PRO A 10 -6.29 -19.39 -0.97
CA PRO A 10 -6.22 -19.82 0.42
C PRO A 10 -4.74 -19.92 0.81
N TYR A 11 -4.34 -19.12 1.81
CA TYR A 11 -3.05 -19.22 2.49
C TYR A 11 -2.96 -20.57 3.24
N GLN A 12 -2.64 -21.65 2.53
CA GLN A 12 -2.23 -22.91 3.12
C GLN A 12 -0.70 -22.90 3.27
N GLY A 13 -0.20 -22.34 4.38
CA GLY A 13 1.24 -22.32 4.66
C GLY A 13 1.67 -21.44 5.84
N THR A 14 1.41 -21.93 7.07
CA THR A 14 2.17 -21.75 8.33
C THR A 14 2.83 -20.41 8.75
N ALA A 15 2.55 -19.26 8.15
CA ALA A 15 2.88 -17.95 8.70
C ALA A 15 1.70 -17.00 8.54
N GLN A 16 1.18 -16.47 9.65
CA GLN A 16 0.16 -15.42 9.57
C GLN A 16 0.79 -14.19 8.90
N PRO A 17 0.21 -13.64 7.83
CA PRO A 17 0.74 -12.43 7.20
C PRO A 17 0.66 -11.27 8.19
N TYR A 18 1.74 -10.51 8.32
CA TYR A 18 1.78 -9.28 9.11
C TYR A 18 1.63 -8.07 8.18
N CYS A 19 1.03 -7.01 8.70
CA CYS A 19 0.90 -5.75 7.99
C CYS A 19 2.25 -5.04 7.95
N PHE A 20 2.73 -4.74 6.75
CA PHE A 20 3.98 -4.01 6.56
C PHE A 20 3.98 -2.64 7.26
N TYR A 21 2.80 -2.02 7.39
CA TYR A 21 2.67 -0.66 7.92
C TYR A 21 2.59 -0.59 9.44
N CYS A 22 1.74 -1.40 10.07
CA CYS A 22 1.50 -1.35 11.52
C CYS A 22 2.10 -2.53 12.29
N GLY A 23 2.68 -3.53 11.60
CA GLY A 23 3.28 -4.72 12.22
C GLY A 23 2.29 -5.72 12.81
N ALA A 24 1.00 -5.40 12.87
CA ALA A 24 -0.03 -6.30 13.41
C ALA A 24 -0.36 -7.43 12.43
N THR A 25 -0.86 -8.55 12.96
CA THR A 25 -1.36 -9.67 12.16
C THR A 25 -2.54 -9.23 11.30
N ILE A 26 -2.62 -9.80 10.10
CA ILE A 26 -3.67 -9.52 9.14
C ILE A 26 -4.76 -10.58 9.25
N ASN A 27 -5.96 -10.13 9.62
CA ASN A 27 -7.19 -10.86 9.42
C ASN A 27 -7.81 -10.36 8.11
N TYR A 28 -8.10 -11.27 7.18
CA TYR A 28 -8.70 -10.92 5.89
C TYR A 28 -10.01 -10.13 6.08
N PRO A 29 -10.29 -9.12 5.23
CA PRO A 29 -9.66 -8.79 3.96
C PRO A 29 -8.36 -7.98 4.05
N ALA A 30 -7.42 -8.24 3.13
CA ALA A 30 -6.12 -7.59 3.06
C ALA A 30 -5.79 -7.13 1.63
N ILE A 31 -4.99 -6.09 1.51
CA ILE A 31 -4.49 -5.60 0.22
C ILE A 31 -3.07 -6.14 0.04
N HIS A 32 -2.91 -6.96 -1.01
CA HIS A 32 -1.61 -7.43 -1.47
C HIS A 32 -1.14 -6.53 -2.61
N ARG A 33 0.04 -5.92 -2.45
CA ARG A 33 0.71 -5.17 -3.51
C ARG A 33 2.02 -5.84 -3.86
N VAL A 34 2.21 -6.14 -5.14
CA VAL A 34 3.47 -6.66 -5.69
C VAL A 34 4.15 -5.53 -6.44
N GLY A 35 5.34 -5.13 -5.97
CA GLY A 35 6.21 -4.15 -6.62
C GLY A 35 7.48 -4.80 -7.16
N SER A 36 8.35 -3.99 -7.78
CA SER A 36 9.65 -4.43 -8.29
C SER A 36 10.60 -4.92 -7.19
N THR A 37 10.41 -4.44 -5.96
CA THR A 37 11.23 -4.78 -4.78
C THR A 37 10.68 -5.96 -3.98
N GLY A 38 9.50 -6.49 -4.33
CA GLY A 38 8.85 -7.60 -3.63
C GLY A 38 7.37 -7.40 -3.40
N ALA A 39 6.76 -8.32 -2.67
CA ALA A 39 5.35 -8.27 -2.29
C ALA A 39 5.19 -7.76 -0.86
N ILE A 40 4.26 -6.82 -0.66
CA ILE A 40 3.84 -6.34 0.66
C ILE A 40 2.36 -6.62 0.88
N THR A 41 2.00 -6.86 2.13
CA THR A 41 0.60 -7.02 2.55
C THR A 41 0.24 -5.95 3.56
N LEU A 42 -0.95 -5.36 3.40
CA LEU A 42 -1.44 -4.24 4.19
C LEU A 42 -2.90 -4.48 4.61
N HIS A 43 -3.27 -4.02 5.81
CA HIS A 43 -4.69 -3.81 6.12
C HIS A 43 -5.26 -2.74 5.18
N SER A 44 -6.54 -2.86 4.83
CA SER A 44 -7.22 -1.89 3.97
C SER A 44 -7.06 -0.45 4.47
N ASN A 45 -7.24 -0.21 5.77
CA ASN A 45 -7.08 1.12 6.36
C ASN A 45 -5.63 1.63 6.29
N CYS A 46 -4.65 0.75 6.53
CA CYS A 46 -3.23 1.10 6.44
C CYS A 46 -2.81 1.42 5.00
N ALA A 47 -3.38 0.73 4.01
CA ALA A 47 -3.12 1.03 2.61
C ALA A 47 -3.67 2.40 2.20
N VAL A 48 -4.86 2.77 2.69
CA VAL A 48 -5.45 4.10 2.46
C VAL A 48 -4.59 5.18 3.12
N ASP A 49 -4.23 5.02 4.40
CA ASP A 49 -3.39 5.99 5.12
C ASP A 49 -2.03 6.18 4.42
N LEU A 50 -1.39 5.08 4.02
CA LEU A 50 -0.14 5.14 3.26
C LEU A 50 -0.30 5.90 1.94
N SER A 51 -1.38 5.65 1.21
CA SER A 51 -1.63 6.35 -0.06
C SER A 51 -1.85 7.86 0.13
N ILE A 52 -2.53 8.27 1.20
CA ILE A 52 -2.74 9.68 1.54
C ILE A 52 -1.40 10.34 1.88
N LYS A 53 -0.55 9.68 2.68
CA LYS A 53 0.78 10.20 3.02
C LYS A 53 1.68 10.36 1.80
N ILE A 54 1.68 9.38 0.88
CA ILE A 54 2.44 9.47 -0.37
C ILE A 54 1.95 10.65 -1.21
N MET A 55 0.63 10.84 -1.34
CA MET A 55 0.10 11.98 -2.09
C MET A 55 0.45 13.31 -1.44
N ALA A 56 0.41 13.39 -0.11
CA ALA A 56 0.82 14.59 0.63
C ALA A 56 2.31 14.89 0.41
N ASP A 57 3.17 13.88 0.44
CA ASP A 57 4.61 14.01 0.21
C ASP A 57 4.92 14.45 -1.23
N VAL A 58 4.25 13.87 -2.23
CA VAL A 58 4.37 14.30 -3.64
C VAL A 58 3.94 15.76 -3.81
N ASN A 59 2.82 16.16 -3.20
CA ASN A 59 2.37 17.55 -3.23
C ASN A 59 3.38 18.49 -2.54
N HIS A 60 4.01 18.06 -1.44
CA HIS A 60 5.06 18.83 -0.78
C HIS A 60 6.29 18.99 -1.69
N MET A 61 6.76 17.91 -2.32
CA MET A 61 7.88 17.98 -3.27
C MET A 61 7.57 18.89 -4.47
N GLN A 62 6.34 18.86 -4.98
CA GLN A 62 5.91 19.76 -6.05
C GLN A 62 5.91 21.22 -5.61
N ASN A 63 5.45 21.53 -4.39
CA ASN A 63 5.47 22.89 -3.86
C ASN A 63 6.90 23.40 -3.62
N ASP A 64 7.78 22.57 -3.06
CA ASP A 64 9.19 22.92 -2.88
C ASP A 64 9.93 23.11 -4.22
N THR A 65 9.64 22.27 -5.21
CA THR A 65 10.19 22.40 -6.56
C THR A 65 9.69 23.67 -7.24
N ASN A 66 8.39 23.97 -7.16
CA ASN A 66 7.82 25.21 -7.68
C ASN A 66 8.36 26.46 -6.97
N ARG A 67 8.66 26.37 -5.68
CA ARG A 67 9.28 27.46 -4.92
C ARG A 67 10.72 27.71 -5.37
N ARG A 68 11.49 26.67 -5.70
CA ARG A 68 12.88 26.78 -6.18
C ARG A 68 13.01 27.32 -7.60
N ILE A 69 12.04 27.08 -8.48
CA ILE A 69 12.07 27.56 -9.88
C ILE A 69 11.68 29.05 -9.99
N ARG A 70 11.01 29.61 -8.96
CA ARG A 70 10.55 31.01 -8.93
C ARG A 70 11.53 31.99 -8.26
N MET A 71 12.74 31.54 -7.90
CA MET A 71 13.84 32.40 -7.41
C MET A 71 14.89 32.54 -8.50
#